data_AF-A0A2V9NWG0-F1
#
_entry.id   AF-A0A2V9NWG0-F1
#
_cell.length_a   1.000
_cell.length_b   1.000
_cell.length_c   1.000
_cell.angle_alpha   90.00
_cell.angle_beta   90.00
_cell.angle_gamma   90.00
#
_symmetry.space_group_name_H-M   'P 1'
#
loop_
_entity.id
_entity.type
_entity.pdbx_description
1 polymer ?
#
loop_
_entity_poly.entity_id
_entity_poly.type
_entity_poly.pdbx_seq_one_letter_code
_entity_poly.pdbx_strand_id
1 'polypeptide(L)' 'MMRAVPKAGAKSADAPPRLFKNQDAWESWLEKNHAKSTGLWLRLAKKDSGLQSISYAVALEVALCYGWIDGQKKPEND' A
#
# COMPACT_ATOMS: atom_id res chain seq x y z
N MET A 1 -0.96 6.12 0.44
CA MET A 1 0.20 5.85 -0.42
C MET A 1 1.31 5.30 0.43
N MET A 2 1.71 4.07 0.13
CA MET A 2 2.92 3.44 0.65
C MET A 2 3.99 3.48 -0.44
N ARG A 3 5.24 3.71 -0.07
CA ARG A 3 6.34 3.84 -1.01
C ARG A 3 7.62 3.27 -0.44
N ALA A 4 8.49 2.78 -1.33
CA ALA A 4 9.86 2.48 -0.95
C ALA A 4 10.52 3.76 -0.39
N VAL A 5 11.40 3.61 0.61
CA VAL A 5 12.22 4.73 1.07
C VAL A 5 13.03 5.27 -0.13
N PRO A 6 12.93 6.56 -0.48
CA PRO A 6 13.52 7.07 -1.70
C PRO A 6 15.06 7.12 -1.59
N LYS A 7 15.76 6.50 -2.54
CA LYS A 7 16.90 7.18 -3.17
C LYS A 7 16.29 8.19 -4.16
N ALA A 8 16.65 9.46 -4.05
CA ALA A 8 16.04 10.62 -4.71
C ALA A 8 15.41 10.34 -6.11
N GLY A 9 14.15 10.76 -6.32
CA GLY A 9 13.55 10.87 -7.67
C GLY A 9 12.41 9.90 -8.04
N ALA A 10 11.82 9.17 -7.09
CA ALA A 10 10.71 8.26 -7.36
C ALA A 10 9.41 9.00 -7.80
N LYS A 11 9.15 9.08 -9.12
CA LYS A 11 7.83 9.45 -9.66
C LYS A 11 6.79 8.47 -9.12
N SER A 12 5.90 8.98 -8.29
CA SER A 12 4.75 8.25 -7.76
C SER A 12 3.76 8.06 -8.89
N ALA A 13 3.66 6.83 -9.40
CA ALA A 13 2.81 6.51 -10.53
C ALA A 13 1.36 6.80 -10.19
N ASP A 14 0.66 7.33 -11.18
CA ASP A 14 -0.78 7.55 -11.36
C ASP A 14 -1.60 6.24 -11.27
N ALA A 15 -1.13 5.27 -10.47
CA ALA A 15 -1.68 3.94 -10.39
C ALA A 15 -2.93 3.94 -9.51
N PRO A 16 -4.00 3.25 -9.94
CA PRO A 16 -5.24 3.20 -9.20
C PRO A 16 -5.04 2.58 -7.80
N PRO A 17 -5.81 3.03 -6.80
CA PRO A 17 -5.75 2.47 -5.45
C PRO A 17 -6.11 0.98 -5.47
N ARG A 18 -5.24 0.16 -4.89
CA ARG A 18 -5.37 -1.30 -4.87
C ARG A 18 -5.79 -1.78 -3.50
N LEU A 19 -6.81 -2.63 -3.47
CA LEU A 19 -7.32 -3.26 -2.26
C LEU A 19 -6.71 -4.64 -2.09
N PHE A 20 -6.21 -4.93 -0.88
CA PHE A 20 -5.74 -6.26 -0.49
C PHE A 20 -6.62 -6.78 0.63
N LYS A 21 -7.11 -8.02 0.47
CA LYS A 21 -8.08 -8.61 1.40
C LYS A 21 -7.47 -8.93 2.76
N ASN A 22 -6.19 -9.30 2.80
CA ASN A 22 -5.50 -9.76 3.99
C ASN A 22 -3.98 -9.48 3.87
N GLN A 23 -3.26 -9.81 4.94
CA GLN A 23 -1.81 -9.66 5.02
C GLN A 23 -1.07 -10.43 3.93
N ASP A 24 -1.41 -11.70 3.73
CA ASP A 24 -0.78 -12.58 2.75
C ASP A 24 -0.83 -12.02 1.31
N ALA A 25 -1.98 -11.48 0.90
CA ALA A 25 -2.14 -10.86 -0.41
C ALA A 25 -1.30 -9.58 -0.55
N TRP A 26 -1.10 -8.83 0.54
CA TRP A 26 -0.24 -7.64 0.56
C TRP A 26 1.24 -8.02 0.50
N GLU A 27 1.66 -8.99 1.31
CA GLU A 27 3.01 -9.55 1.32
C GLU A 27 3.39 -10.12 -0.04
N SER A 28 2.56 -10.99 -0.62
CA SER A 28 2.78 -11.59 -1.95
C SER A 28 2.97 -10.54 -3.05
N TRP A 29 2.30 -9.39 -2.93
CA TRP A 29 2.48 -8.29 -3.88
C TRP A 29 3.80 -7.55 -3.65
N LEU A 30 4.11 -7.24 -2.39
CA LEU A 30 5.37 -6.61 -2.03
C LEU A 30 6.55 -7.50 -2.42
N GLU A 31 6.56 -8.79 -2.12
CA GLU A 31 7.64 -9.71 -2.45
C GLU A 31 8.02 -9.66 -3.95
N LYS A 32 7.02 -9.50 -4.83
CA LYS A 32 7.20 -9.44 -6.28
C LYS A 32 7.51 -8.03 -6.82
N ASN A 33 7.04 -6.99 -6.14
CA ASN A 33 7.00 -5.62 -6.67
C ASN A 33 7.77 -4.59 -5.83
N HIS A 34 8.16 -4.88 -4.58
CA HIS A 34 8.75 -3.91 -3.65
C HIS A 34 10.05 -3.29 -4.17
N ALA A 35 10.81 -4.04 -4.98
CA ALA A 35 12.04 -3.58 -5.62
C ALA A 35 11.82 -2.93 -7.00
N LYS A 36 10.69 -3.23 -7.66
CA LYS A 36 10.36 -2.74 -9.02
C LYS A 36 9.47 -1.52 -9.02
N SER A 37 8.62 -1.38 -8.01
CA SER A 37 7.68 -0.29 -7.83
C SER A 37 8.25 0.75 -6.88
N THR A 38 8.07 2.02 -7.22
CA THR A 38 8.47 3.15 -6.39
C THR A 38 7.42 3.53 -5.35
N GLY A 39 6.17 3.11 -5.54
CA GLY A 39 5.08 3.28 -4.58
C GLY A 39 3.74 2.79 -5.10
N LEU A 40 2.78 2.66 -4.20
CA LEU A 40 1.42 2.18 -4.46
C LEU A 40 0.40 2.94 -3.59
N TRP A 41 -0.77 3.19 -4.15
CA TRP A 41 -1.95 3.56 -3.38
C TRP A 41 -2.60 2.32 -2.78
N LEU A 42 -2.46 2.14 -1.47
CA LEU A 42 -3.18 1.11 -0.72
C LEU A 42 -4.60 1.61 -0.41
N ARG A 43 -5.62 0.87 -0.87
CA ARG A 43 -7.03 1.07 -0.53
C ARG A 43 -7.38 0.24 0.70
N LEU A 44 -7.97 0.90 1.69
CA LEU A 44 -8.52 0.26 2.88
C LEU A 44 -10.04 0.31 2.79
N ALA A 45 -10.69 -0.83 3.02
CA ALA A 45 -12.13 -0.89 3.10
C ALA A 45 -12.62 -0.11 4.32
N LYS A 46 -13.65 0.71 4.11
CA LYS A 46 -14.40 1.33 5.22
C LYS A 46 -15.23 0.25 5.91
N LYS A 47 -15.47 0.40 7.21
CA LYS A 47 -16.21 -0.57 8.05
C LYS A 47 -17.62 -0.88 7.52
N ASP A 48 -18.23 0.06 6.82
CA ASP A 48 -19.56 -0.04 6.20
C ASP A 48 -19.56 -0.49 4.73
N SER A 49 -18.38 -0.68 4.12
CA SER A 49 -18.30 -0.89 2.66
C SER A 49 -18.63 -2.33 2.23
N GLY A 50 -18.85 -3.26 3.16
CA GLY A 50 -19.03 -4.69 2.87
C GLY A 50 -17.79 -5.40 2.31
N LEU A 51 -16.67 -4.68 2.13
CA LEU A 51 -15.42 -5.18 1.61
C LEU A 51 -14.47 -5.54 2.76
N GLN A 52 -13.81 -6.69 2.65
CA GLN A 52 -12.74 -7.07 3.58
C GLN A 52 -11.41 -6.56 3.04
N SER A 53 -10.68 -5.79 3.85
CA SER A 53 -9.30 -5.38 3.55
C SER A 53 -8.38 -5.64 4.74
N ILE A 54 -7.08 -5.73 4.44
CA ILE A 54 -6.02 -5.64 5.45
C ILE A 54 -6.19 -4.37 6.29
N SER A 55 -5.89 -4.45 7.58
CA SER A 55 -5.88 -3.28 8.45
C SER A 55 -4.69 -2.38 8.17
N TYR A 56 -4.86 -1.06 8.33
CA TYR A 56 -3.77 -0.10 8.14
C TYR A 56 -2.49 -0.45 8.92
N ALA A 57 -2.64 -0.81 10.19
CA ALA A 57 -1.52 -1.17 11.06
C ALA A 57 -0.73 -2.35 10.48
N VAL A 58 -1.41 -3.45 10.17
CA VAL A 58 -0.80 -4.65 9.58
C VAL A 58 -0.11 -4.32 8.25
N ALA A 59 -0.77 -3.56 7.39
CA ALA A 59 -0.19 -3.18 6.10
C ALA A 59 1.09 -2.35 6.27
N LEU A 60 1.12 -1.45 7.27
CA LEU A 60 2.29 -0.65 7.60
C LEU A 60 3.43 -1.51 8.15
N GLU A 61 3.16 -2.41 9.10
CA GLU A 61 4.19 -3.29 9.66
C GLU A 61 4.85 -4.15 8.59
N VAL A 62 4.05 -4.74 7.69
CA VAL A 62 4.57 -5.46 6.54
C VAL A 62 5.38 -4.54 5.64
N ALA A 63 4.87 -3.35 5.30
CA ALA A 63 5.59 -2.42 4.45
C ALA A 63 6.99 -2.09 5.02
N LEU A 64 7.09 -1.87 6.33
CA LEU A 64 8.35 -1.60 7.01
C LEU A 64 9.34 -2.77 6.87
N CYS A 65 8.86 -4.02 6.94
CA CYS A 65 9.69 -5.22 6.72
C CYS A 65 10.33 -5.25 5.32
N TYR A 66 9.66 -4.69 4.31
CA TYR A 66 10.16 -4.60 2.94
C TYR A 66 10.91 -3.28 2.65
N GLY A 67 11.16 -2.45 3.67
CA GLY A 67 11.81 -1.15 3.51
C GLY A 67 10.92 -0.08 2.87
N TRP A 68 9.60 -0.26 2.97
CA TRP A 68 8.59 0.69 2.53
C TRP A 68 8.01 1.46 3.72
N ILE A 69 7.59 2.70 3.47
CA ILE A 69 7.01 3.61 4.45
C ILE A 69 5.65 4.11 3.96
N ASP A 70 4.78 4.54 4.88
CA ASP A 70 3.64 5.36 4.51
C ASP A 70 4.08 6.79 4.17
N GLY A 71 3.35 7.43 3.25
CA GLY A 71 3.64 8.80 2.82
C GLY A 71 2.39 9.67 2.85
N GLN A 72 1.52 9.50 1.85
CA GLN A 72 0.32 10.32 1.71
C GLN A 72 -0.92 9.53 2.08
N LYS A 73 -1.74 10.00 3.01
CA LYS A 73 -3.12 9.54 3.16
C LYS A 73 -4.03 10.49 2.40
N LYS A 74 -4.82 9.93 1.47
CA LYS A 74 -5.94 10.64 0.85
C LYS A 74 -7.23 9.95 1.30
N PRO A 75 -8.26 10.72 1.70
CA PRO A 75 -9.59 10.14 1.81
C PRO A 75 -10.02 9.71 0.41
N GLU A 76 -10.57 8.50 0.30
CA GLU A 76 -11.31 8.10 -0.87
C GLU A 76 -12.63 8.86 -0.84
N ASN A 77 -12.64 10.00 -1.55
CA ASN A 77 -13.87 10.67 -1.96
C ASN A 77 -14.47 9.82 -3.09
N ASP A 78 -15.69 9.38 -2.86
CA ASP A 78 -16.57 8.84 -3.89
C ASP A 78 -16.98 9.99 -4.83
#